data_AF-A0A8T6P4A0-F1
#
_entry.id   AF-A0A8T6P4A0-F1
#
_cell.length_a   1.000
_cell.length_b   1.000
_cell.length_c   1.000
_cell.angle_alpha   90.00
_cell.angle_beta   90.00
_cell.angle_gamma   90.00
#
_symmetry.space_group_name_H-M   'P 1'
#
loop_
_entity.id
_entity.type
_entity.pdbx_description
1 polymer ?
#
loop_
_entity_poly.entity_id
_entity_poly.type
_entity_poly.pdbx_seq_one_letter_code
_entity_poly.pdbx_strand_id
1 'polypeptide(L)'
;MSSQYSPDERTQAELLSDLRDGSPAEQERALKRLAAVGEAEALDAVIDYLRDQPDTAQADGLNALRILAHKYLPADRYGLAEVMLNYLTSDNWQRRLTAARLLNTHPNELAVGTLRDVVDEALEKVTQERKRRFSSSRIIAERTLSESIMALANCGRLSVLPEILDLLDYPPVRPIATRALGVIGSETERDHLEDLCEDDNVHVRDAAQWALGLMDERIEQLMRPPDEIPEPPPDRVSPLYWAHRQLDTEADDLVQFLVVRVGIEHLMLDALLSENRVPEVCTITVRRFEGRVPPDGRQRSDDDSDVVGIWRYYWQGPTLVQLSPEEEEEYRAKTRHSSGSKRDKGREQSEASIIISYPVDLEEDDEGLVGFDCLFGPFFGRGWIYRIAWRNDDWGFSQVRRTWTG
;
A
#
# COMPACT_ATOMS: atom_id res chain seq x y z
N MET A 1 -37.17 25.41 27.79
CA MET A 1 -37.07 25.89 26.40
C MET A 1 -36.91 24.67 25.52
N SER A 2 -38.04 24.13 25.06
CA SER A 2 -38.07 22.95 24.18
C SER A 2 -37.96 23.45 22.75
N SER A 3 -36.76 23.31 22.18
CA SER A 3 -36.53 23.53 20.75
C SER A 3 -37.26 22.45 19.97
N GLN A 4 -38.41 22.80 19.40
CA GLN A 4 -39.07 22.04 18.34
C GLN A 4 -38.09 21.93 17.17
N TYR A 5 -37.34 20.83 17.09
CA TYR A 5 -36.77 20.38 15.83
C TYR A 5 -37.96 20.00 14.95
N SER A 6 -38.39 20.91 14.07
CA SER A 6 -39.18 20.46 12.92
C SER A 6 -38.25 19.51 12.17
N PRO A 7 -38.59 18.22 12.01
CA PRO A 7 -37.80 17.35 11.15
C PRO A 7 -37.78 18.02 9.79
N ASP A 8 -36.57 18.33 9.32
CA ASP A 8 -36.37 18.85 7.99
C ASP A 8 -36.78 17.73 7.02
N GLU A 9 -38.00 17.87 6.46
CA GLU A 9 -38.64 16.90 5.57
C GLU A 9 -38.10 16.96 4.13
N ARG A 10 -37.10 17.82 3.88
CA ARG A 10 -36.44 17.92 2.58
C ARG A 10 -35.84 16.57 2.17
N THR A 11 -36.08 16.21 0.93
CA THR A 11 -35.55 15.04 0.24
C THR A 11 -34.06 15.19 -0.03
N GLN A 12 -33.35 14.07 -0.27
CA GLN A 12 -31.92 14.13 -0.64
C GLN A 12 -31.69 15.01 -1.88
N ALA A 13 -32.56 14.91 -2.90
CA ALA A 13 -32.44 15.72 -4.11
C ALA A 13 -32.52 17.23 -3.83
N GLU A 14 -33.42 17.65 -2.93
CA GLU A 14 -33.52 19.06 -2.50
C GLU A 14 -32.27 19.49 -1.73
N LEU A 15 -31.76 18.65 -0.82
CA LEU A 15 -30.54 18.96 -0.07
C LEU A 15 -29.30 19.05 -0.97
N LEU A 16 -29.20 18.20 -2.00
CA LEU A 16 -28.14 18.26 -3.00
C LEU A 16 -28.26 19.52 -3.87
N SER A 17 -29.49 19.93 -4.21
CA SER A 17 -29.74 21.20 -4.91
C SER A 17 -29.33 22.40 -4.05
N ASP A 18 -29.69 22.40 -2.77
CA ASP A 18 -29.32 23.45 -1.82
C ASP A 18 -27.80 23.52 -1.61
N LEU A 19 -27.11 22.37 -1.63
CA LEU A 19 -25.66 22.31 -1.52
C LEU A 19 -24.97 22.98 -2.73
N ARG A 20 -25.51 22.77 -3.94
CA ARG A 20 -24.93 23.31 -5.19
C ARG A 20 -25.27 24.77 -5.41
N ASP A 21 -26.55 25.13 -5.29
CA ASP A 21 -27.08 26.41 -5.76
C ASP A 21 -27.62 27.31 -4.63
N GLY A 22 -27.67 26.80 -3.39
CA GLY A 22 -28.23 27.51 -2.25
C GLY A 22 -27.33 28.63 -1.72
N SER A 23 -27.91 29.49 -0.90
CA SER A 23 -27.15 30.47 -0.11
C SER A 23 -26.24 29.77 0.90
N PRO A 24 -25.19 30.45 1.44
CA PRO A 24 -24.30 29.83 2.44
C PRO A 24 -25.02 29.22 3.64
N ALA A 25 -26.14 29.82 4.07
CA ALA A 25 -26.95 29.29 5.18
C ALA A 25 -27.80 28.06 4.79
N GLU A 26 -28.19 27.95 3.52
CA GLU A 26 -28.87 26.76 2.98
C GLU A 26 -27.88 25.62 2.78
N GLN A 27 -26.70 25.91 2.23
CA GLN A 27 -25.58 24.98 2.10
C GLN A 27 -25.17 24.40 3.46
N GLU A 28 -25.01 25.24 4.48
CA GLU A 28 -24.70 24.79 5.85
C GLU A 28 -25.75 23.83 6.42
N ARG A 29 -27.04 24.16 6.25
CA ARG A 29 -28.14 23.29 6.69
C ARG A 29 -28.18 22.00 5.88
N ALA A 30 -27.92 22.07 4.58
CA ALA A 30 -27.85 20.91 3.70
C ALA A 30 -26.73 19.96 4.15
N LEU A 31 -25.52 20.46 4.39
CA LEU A 31 -24.39 19.67 4.90
C LEU A 31 -24.73 18.95 6.21
N LYS A 32 -25.30 19.65 7.19
CA LYS A 32 -25.72 19.05 8.47
C LYS A 32 -26.75 17.95 8.28
N ARG A 33 -27.71 18.15 7.38
CA ARG A 33 -28.77 17.18 7.11
C ARG A 33 -28.24 15.97 6.33
N LEU A 34 -27.45 16.20 5.28
CA LEU A 34 -26.78 15.14 4.50
C LEU A 34 -25.87 14.30 5.39
N ALA A 35 -25.15 14.90 6.34
CA ALA A 35 -24.37 14.13 7.32
C ALA A 35 -25.24 13.17 8.14
N ALA A 36 -26.48 13.54 8.45
CA ALA A 36 -27.38 12.75 9.28
C ALA A 36 -28.16 11.68 8.51
N VAL A 37 -28.60 11.98 7.28
CA VAL A 37 -29.52 11.11 6.51
C VAL A 37 -29.05 10.79 5.09
N GLY A 38 -27.92 11.31 4.65
CA GLY A 38 -27.44 11.18 3.28
C GLY A 38 -27.14 9.73 2.88
N GLU A 39 -27.37 9.46 1.61
CA GLU A 39 -27.00 8.24 0.90
C GLU A 39 -25.61 8.36 0.26
N ALA A 40 -25.16 7.32 -0.45
CA ALA A 40 -23.82 7.28 -1.04
C ALA A 40 -23.53 8.49 -1.96
N GLU A 41 -24.51 8.91 -2.77
CA GLU A 41 -24.39 10.07 -3.67
C GLU A 41 -24.11 11.40 -2.91
N ALA A 42 -24.49 11.49 -1.64
CA ALA A 42 -24.20 12.65 -0.82
C ALA A 42 -22.71 12.78 -0.52
N LEU A 43 -21.97 11.67 -0.46
CA LEU A 43 -20.52 11.69 -0.22
C LEU A 43 -19.81 12.41 -1.37
N ASP A 44 -20.06 12.00 -2.60
CA ASP A 44 -19.42 12.58 -3.79
C ASP A 44 -19.81 14.05 -3.97
N ALA A 45 -21.08 14.39 -3.74
CA ALA A 45 -21.52 15.79 -3.80
C ALA A 45 -20.86 16.68 -2.74
N VAL A 46 -20.59 16.14 -1.54
CA VAL A 46 -19.83 16.87 -0.51
C VAL A 46 -18.36 16.99 -0.90
N ILE A 47 -17.75 15.98 -1.53
CA ILE A 47 -16.38 16.06 -2.07
C ILE A 47 -16.31 17.19 -3.11
N ASP A 48 -17.22 17.22 -4.09
CA ASP A 48 -17.28 18.27 -5.12
C ASP A 48 -17.46 19.66 -4.50
N TYR A 49 -18.41 19.81 -3.56
CA TYR A 49 -18.63 21.06 -2.84
C TYR A 49 -17.37 21.56 -2.14
N LEU A 50 -16.66 20.68 -1.44
CA LEU A 50 -15.43 21.02 -0.72
C LEU A 50 -14.27 21.35 -1.66
N ARG A 51 -14.22 20.72 -2.83
CA ARG A 51 -13.24 20.99 -3.89
C ARG A 51 -13.44 22.40 -4.47
N ASP A 52 -14.69 22.77 -4.75
CA ASP A 52 -15.04 24.06 -5.36
C ASP A 52 -14.90 25.22 -4.36
N GLN A 53 -14.99 24.94 -3.06
CA GLN A 53 -15.07 25.95 -2.00
C GLN A 53 -14.11 25.70 -0.83
N PRO A 54 -12.79 25.58 -1.04
CA PRO A 54 -11.85 25.15 0.00
C PRO A 54 -11.77 26.15 1.19
N ASP A 55 -11.90 27.45 0.92
CA ASP A 55 -11.77 28.50 1.93
C ASP A 55 -13.07 28.80 2.69
N THR A 56 -14.21 28.68 2.01
CA THR A 56 -15.54 28.98 2.55
C THR A 56 -16.22 27.76 3.15
N ALA A 57 -15.77 26.55 2.79
CA ALA A 57 -16.22 25.30 3.38
C ALA A 57 -15.96 25.29 4.88
N GLN A 58 -17.03 25.57 5.62
CA GLN A 58 -17.01 25.65 7.07
C GLN A 58 -16.76 24.27 7.70
N ALA A 59 -16.59 24.24 9.03
CA ALA A 59 -16.42 23.02 9.81
C ALA A 59 -17.51 21.96 9.53
N ASP A 60 -18.69 22.39 9.10
CA ASP A 60 -19.81 21.52 8.74
C ASP A 60 -19.55 20.67 7.50
N GLY A 61 -18.83 21.18 6.49
CA GLY A 61 -18.51 20.42 5.28
C GLY A 61 -17.57 19.26 5.58
N LEU A 62 -16.49 19.55 6.30
CA LEU A 62 -15.53 18.52 6.75
C LEU A 62 -16.18 17.52 7.72
N ASN A 63 -17.12 17.97 8.57
CA ASN A 63 -17.85 17.05 9.45
C ASN A 63 -18.84 16.16 8.68
N ALA A 64 -19.55 16.71 7.69
CA ALA A 64 -20.41 15.93 6.81
C ALA A 64 -19.62 14.87 6.04
N LEU A 65 -18.50 15.29 5.45
CA LEU A 65 -17.57 14.39 4.78
C LEU A 65 -17.08 13.27 5.72
N ARG A 66 -16.66 13.62 6.94
CA ARG A 66 -16.22 12.63 7.94
C ARG A 66 -17.28 11.59 8.27
N ILE A 67 -18.55 12.00 8.39
CA ILE A 67 -19.65 11.08 8.72
C ILE A 67 -19.99 10.22 7.51
N LEU A 68 -20.11 10.82 6.33
CA LEU A 68 -20.47 10.12 5.10
C LEU A 68 -19.37 9.15 4.66
N ALA A 69 -18.10 9.54 4.72
CA ALA A 69 -16.97 8.68 4.39
C ALA A 69 -16.81 7.52 5.39
N HIS A 70 -17.34 7.61 6.61
CA HIS A 70 -17.37 6.46 7.51
C HIS A 70 -18.48 5.46 7.15
N LYS A 71 -19.53 5.93 6.45
CA LYS A 71 -20.68 5.12 6.06
C LYS A 71 -20.55 4.53 4.66
N TYR A 72 -19.88 5.26 3.75
CA TYR A 72 -19.76 4.91 2.35
C TYR A 72 -18.31 5.04 1.88
N LEU A 73 -17.93 4.17 0.95
CA LEU A 73 -16.66 4.27 0.25
C LEU A 73 -16.81 5.32 -0.88
N PRO A 74 -15.93 6.33 -0.97
CA PRO A 74 -15.97 7.31 -2.05
C PRO A 74 -15.69 6.63 -3.39
N ALA A 75 -16.48 6.95 -4.41
CA ALA A 75 -16.20 6.52 -5.78
C ALA A 75 -14.94 7.22 -6.31
N ASP A 76 -14.81 8.52 -5.99
CA ASP A 76 -13.66 9.35 -6.35
C ASP A 76 -12.64 9.46 -5.19
N ARG A 77 -11.79 8.44 -5.05
CA ARG A 77 -10.74 8.41 -4.02
C ARG A 77 -9.70 9.52 -4.20
N TYR A 78 -9.38 9.89 -5.43
CA TYR A 78 -8.43 10.97 -5.71
C TYR A 78 -9.04 12.34 -5.38
N GLY A 79 -10.31 12.53 -5.70
CA GLY A 79 -11.05 13.72 -5.30
C GLY A 79 -11.12 13.93 -3.81
N LEU A 80 -11.40 12.86 -3.05
CA LEU A 80 -11.31 12.92 -1.60
C LEU A 80 -9.91 13.38 -1.16
N ALA A 81 -8.86 12.77 -1.72
CA ALA A 81 -7.48 13.09 -1.36
C ALA A 81 -7.13 14.55 -1.64
N GLU A 82 -7.45 15.07 -2.83
CA GLU A 82 -7.25 16.48 -3.22
C GLU A 82 -7.91 17.44 -2.22
N VAL A 83 -9.16 17.17 -1.84
CA VAL A 83 -9.86 17.96 -0.82
C VAL A 83 -9.11 17.89 0.52
N MET A 84 -8.62 16.72 0.92
CA MET A 84 -7.87 16.56 2.17
C MET A 84 -6.54 17.32 2.18
N LEU A 85 -5.86 17.48 1.04
CA LEU A 85 -4.61 18.25 0.97
C LEU A 85 -4.80 19.69 1.48
N ASN A 86 -5.90 20.34 1.10
CA ASN A 86 -6.22 21.71 1.54
C ASN A 86 -6.41 21.79 3.06
N TYR A 87 -6.95 20.74 3.67
CA TYR A 87 -7.16 20.69 5.12
C TYR A 87 -5.91 20.29 5.91
N LEU A 88 -5.01 19.50 5.32
CA LEU A 88 -3.72 19.17 5.91
C LEU A 88 -2.80 20.39 6.00
N THR A 89 -2.87 21.32 5.04
CA THR A 89 -2.07 22.55 5.04
C THR A 89 -2.68 23.69 5.87
N SER A 90 -3.93 23.55 6.36
CA SER A 90 -4.63 24.58 7.13
C SER A 90 -3.93 24.93 8.45
N ASP A 91 -3.87 26.21 8.83
CA ASP A 91 -3.35 26.64 10.15
C ASP A 91 -4.11 26.05 11.36
N ASN A 92 -5.32 25.50 11.13
CA ASN A 92 -6.13 24.91 12.18
C ASN A 92 -5.82 23.43 12.38
N TRP A 93 -5.12 23.11 13.46
CA TRP A 93 -4.76 21.75 13.88
C TRP A 93 -5.94 20.77 13.98
N GLN A 94 -7.15 21.24 14.30
CA GLN A 94 -8.33 20.37 14.34
C GLN A 94 -8.78 19.93 12.95
N ARG A 95 -8.60 20.80 11.93
CA ARG A 95 -8.85 20.46 10.52
C ARG A 95 -7.82 19.45 10.02
N ARG A 96 -6.53 19.70 10.29
CA ARG A 96 -5.44 18.75 9.97
C ARG A 96 -5.67 17.37 10.58
N LEU A 97 -6.01 17.31 11.88
CA LEU A 97 -6.35 16.06 12.57
C LEU A 97 -7.49 15.30 11.87
N THR A 98 -8.53 16.01 11.45
CA THR A 98 -9.69 15.39 10.79
C THR A 98 -9.32 14.88 9.40
N ALA A 99 -8.52 15.63 8.64
CA ALA A 99 -8.03 15.21 7.33
C ALA A 99 -7.10 13.99 7.43
N ALA A 100 -6.15 13.99 8.38
CA ALA A 100 -5.27 12.86 8.63
C ALA A 100 -6.06 11.58 8.99
N ARG A 101 -7.11 11.69 9.81
CA ARG A 101 -8.00 10.56 10.12
C ARG A 101 -8.74 10.02 8.90
N LEU A 102 -9.23 10.92 8.05
CA LEU A 102 -9.91 10.52 6.82
C LEU A 102 -8.96 9.81 5.88
N LEU A 103 -7.73 10.29 5.71
CA LEU A 103 -6.70 9.64 4.91
C LEU A 103 -6.17 8.34 5.55
N ASN A 104 -6.18 8.23 6.88
CA ASN A 104 -5.89 6.97 7.56
C ASN A 104 -6.97 5.90 7.27
N THR A 105 -8.23 6.32 7.12
CA THR A 105 -9.36 5.44 6.81
C THR A 105 -9.45 5.13 5.31
N HIS A 106 -9.23 6.16 4.49
CA HIS A 106 -9.31 6.13 3.03
C HIS A 106 -7.96 6.58 2.44
N PRO A 107 -6.95 5.70 2.45
CA PRO A 107 -5.61 6.05 2.03
C PRO A 107 -5.52 6.39 0.56
N ASN A 108 -4.66 7.37 0.26
CA ASN A 108 -4.34 7.77 -1.10
C ASN A 108 -2.90 8.31 -1.15
N GLU A 109 -2.11 7.79 -2.08
CA GLU A 109 -0.69 8.10 -2.26
C GLU A 109 -0.43 9.58 -2.58
N LEU A 110 -1.41 10.30 -3.15
CA LEU A 110 -1.31 11.73 -3.42
C LEU A 110 -1.04 12.55 -2.14
N ALA A 111 -1.51 12.06 -0.98
CA ALA A 111 -1.36 12.74 0.30
C ALA A 111 0.01 12.54 0.97
N VAL A 112 0.87 11.64 0.47
CA VAL A 112 2.12 11.26 1.13
C VAL A 112 3.03 12.46 1.38
N GLY A 113 3.21 13.32 0.37
CA GLY A 113 4.06 14.52 0.49
C GLY A 113 3.58 15.44 1.61
N THR A 114 2.31 15.82 1.58
CA THR A 114 1.73 16.73 2.59
C THR A 114 1.63 16.09 3.98
N LEU A 115 1.43 14.77 4.07
CA LEU A 115 1.46 14.06 5.36
C LEU A 115 2.85 14.08 6.00
N ARG A 116 3.94 14.00 5.22
CA ARG A 116 5.31 14.19 5.73
C ARG A 116 5.46 15.56 6.37
N ASP A 117 5.05 16.61 5.66
CA ASP A 117 5.12 17.99 6.16
C ASP A 117 4.34 18.14 7.49
N VAL A 118 3.13 17.57 7.57
CA VAL A 118 2.32 17.60 8.79
C VAL A 118 2.96 16.82 9.94
N VAL A 119 3.59 15.68 9.68
CA VAL A 119 4.33 14.91 10.70
C VAL A 119 5.48 15.75 11.26
N ASP A 120 6.27 16.38 10.41
CA ASP A 120 7.41 17.22 10.81
C ASP A 120 6.95 18.42 11.64
N GLU A 121 5.95 19.16 11.15
CA GLU A 121 5.38 20.32 11.87
C GLU A 121 4.77 19.92 13.21
N ALA A 122 4.08 18.77 13.27
CA ALA A 122 3.45 18.29 14.49
C ALA A 122 4.51 17.83 15.51
N LEU A 123 5.54 17.13 15.07
CA LEU A 123 6.65 16.69 15.89
C LEU A 123 7.41 17.90 16.48
N GLU A 124 7.67 18.92 15.66
CA GLU A 124 8.29 20.17 16.11
C GLU A 124 7.40 20.84 17.18
N LYS A 125 6.11 21.02 16.91
CA LYS A 125 5.18 21.66 17.84
C LYS A 125 5.06 20.93 19.18
N VAL A 126 4.98 19.60 19.16
CA VAL A 126 4.96 18.76 20.37
C VAL A 126 6.25 18.93 21.17
N THR A 127 7.39 19.00 20.48
CA THR A 127 8.71 19.20 21.08
C THR A 127 8.83 20.58 21.72
N GLN A 128 8.42 21.65 21.02
CA GLN A 128 8.42 23.01 21.54
C GLN A 128 7.51 23.16 22.78
N GLU A 129 6.36 22.48 22.80
CA GLU A 129 5.41 22.52 23.90
C GLU A 129 5.70 21.48 25.02
N ARG A 130 6.91 20.89 25.07
CA ARG A 130 7.28 19.84 26.04
C ARG A 130 6.99 20.20 27.50
N LYS A 131 7.12 21.49 27.88
CA LYS A 131 6.85 21.98 29.25
C LYS A 131 5.36 22.24 29.54
N ARG A 132 4.50 22.31 28.51
CA ARG A 132 3.06 22.60 28.62
C ARG A 132 2.23 21.35 28.35
N ARG A 133 2.45 20.31 29.16
CA ARG A 133 1.88 18.96 28.94
C ARG A 133 0.36 18.91 28.72
N PHE A 134 -0.39 19.83 29.31
CA PHE A 134 -1.85 19.83 29.27
C PHE A 134 -2.46 20.97 28.46
N SER A 135 -1.69 21.63 27.58
CA SER A 135 -2.28 22.64 26.69
C SER A 135 -3.18 21.93 25.67
N SER A 136 -4.38 22.49 25.41
CA SER A 136 -5.27 21.95 24.38
C SER A 136 -4.59 21.93 23.01
N SER A 137 -3.75 22.93 22.71
CA SER A 137 -2.99 22.99 21.46
C SER A 137 -2.01 21.83 21.32
N ARG A 138 -1.30 21.45 22.39
CA ARG A 138 -0.38 20.33 22.38
C ARG A 138 -1.13 19.01 22.23
N ILE A 139 -2.23 18.82 22.95
CA ILE A 139 -3.02 17.59 22.86
C ILE A 139 -3.53 17.37 21.43
N ILE A 140 -3.99 18.43 20.76
CA ILE A 140 -4.41 18.34 19.35
C ILE A 140 -3.22 18.04 18.45
N ALA A 141 -2.05 18.67 18.67
CA ALA A 141 -0.84 18.40 17.90
C ALA A 141 -0.34 16.95 18.08
N GLU A 142 -0.31 16.41 19.30
CA GLU A 142 0.05 15.02 19.60
C GLU A 142 -0.90 14.04 18.89
N ARG A 143 -2.22 14.30 18.94
CA ARG A 143 -3.20 13.49 18.19
C ARG A 143 -3.01 13.60 16.68
N THR A 144 -2.73 14.80 16.18
CA THR A 144 -2.50 15.03 14.75
C THR A 144 -1.25 14.27 14.30
N LEU A 145 -0.18 14.31 15.08
CA LEU A 145 1.03 13.55 14.85
C LEU A 145 0.75 12.05 14.79
N SER A 146 0.04 11.49 15.77
CA SER A 146 -0.32 10.07 15.77
C SER A 146 -1.10 9.64 14.52
N GLU A 147 -2.13 10.39 14.18
CA GLU A 147 -2.99 10.07 13.03
C GLU A 147 -2.26 10.30 11.70
N SER A 148 -1.38 11.30 11.63
CA SER A 148 -0.60 11.58 10.41
C SER A 148 0.46 10.52 10.17
N ILE A 149 1.11 9.98 11.22
CA ILE A 149 2.04 8.85 11.08
C ILE A 149 1.29 7.61 10.56
N MET A 150 0.12 7.29 11.11
CA MET A 150 -0.68 6.16 10.65
C MET A 150 -1.22 6.36 9.23
N ALA A 151 -1.68 7.58 8.91
CA ALA A 151 -2.11 7.93 7.56
C ALA A 151 -0.95 7.84 6.57
N LEU A 152 0.24 8.33 6.94
CA LEU A 152 1.45 8.25 6.12
C LEU A 152 1.81 6.81 5.81
N ALA A 153 1.77 5.92 6.80
CA ALA A 153 1.99 4.48 6.62
C ALA A 153 0.94 3.83 5.69
N ASN A 154 -0.34 4.18 5.83
CA ASN A 154 -1.41 3.64 4.98
C ASN A 154 -1.36 4.18 3.54
N CYS A 155 -1.03 5.47 3.35
CA CYS A 155 -0.98 6.14 2.05
C CYS A 155 0.32 5.84 1.30
N GLY A 156 1.46 5.88 1.99
CA GLY A 156 2.78 5.71 1.41
C GLY A 156 3.26 4.27 1.37
N ARG A 157 2.72 3.40 2.24
CA ARG A 157 3.15 2.00 2.34
C ARG A 157 4.66 1.92 2.50
N LEU A 158 5.33 1.17 1.63
CA LEU A 158 6.77 0.95 1.69
C LEU A 158 7.58 2.20 1.29
N SER A 159 6.98 3.15 0.56
CA SER A 159 7.66 4.40 0.16
C SER A 159 7.99 5.33 1.32
N VAL A 160 7.42 5.09 2.50
CA VAL A 160 7.65 5.88 3.72
C VAL A 160 8.34 5.06 4.81
N LEU A 161 8.77 3.83 4.48
CA LEU A 161 9.38 2.92 5.44
C LEU A 161 10.62 3.53 6.12
N PRO A 162 11.58 4.16 5.41
CA PRO A 162 12.73 4.80 6.05
C PRO A 162 12.32 5.84 7.10
N GLU A 163 11.32 6.66 6.80
CA GLU A 163 10.83 7.70 7.71
C GLU A 163 10.13 7.11 8.94
N ILE A 164 9.37 6.02 8.76
CA ILE A 164 8.76 5.32 9.90
C ILE A 164 9.83 4.68 10.79
N LEU A 165 10.91 4.13 10.21
CA LEU A 165 12.04 3.59 10.96
C LEU A 165 12.75 4.70 11.75
N ASP A 166 13.01 5.86 11.14
CA ASP A 166 13.60 7.02 11.82
C ASP A 166 12.75 7.47 13.03
N LEU A 167 11.42 7.34 12.94
CA LEU A 167 10.51 7.70 14.04
C LEU A 167 10.61 6.77 15.27
N LEU A 168 11.19 5.58 15.14
CA LEU A 168 11.41 4.67 16.28
C LEU A 168 12.42 5.23 17.29
N ASP A 169 13.35 6.07 16.83
CA ASP A 169 14.32 6.72 17.70
C ASP A 169 13.72 7.82 18.59
N TYR A 170 12.45 8.19 18.36
CA TYR A 170 11.74 9.23 19.12
C TYR A 170 10.79 8.60 20.15
N PRO A 171 11.15 8.56 21.45
CA PRO A 171 10.36 7.85 22.46
C PRO A 171 8.87 8.21 22.55
N PRO A 172 8.44 9.48 22.35
CA PRO A 172 7.02 9.84 22.40
C PRO A 172 6.17 9.22 21.29
N VAL A 173 6.77 8.91 20.13
CA VAL A 173 6.05 8.38 18.95
C VAL A 173 6.44 6.96 18.59
N ARG A 174 7.49 6.39 19.21
CA ARG A 174 7.92 5.00 18.99
C ARG A 174 6.77 3.98 19.00
N PRO A 175 5.81 3.99 19.94
CA PRO A 175 4.69 3.04 19.89
C PRO A 175 3.84 3.19 18.62
N ILE A 176 3.66 4.41 18.13
CA ILE A 176 2.85 4.69 16.93
C ILE A 176 3.65 4.29 15.68
N ALA A 177 4.94 4.62 15.62
CA ALA A 177 5.82 4.20 14.53
C ALA A 177 5.91 2.66 14.44
N THR A 178 5.96 1.97 15.58
CA THR A 178 5.93 0.51 15.64
C THR A 178 4.62 -0.05 15.06
N ARG A 179 3.46 0.55 15.38
CA ARG A 179 2.18 0.16 14.75
C ARG A 179 2.17 0.46 13.25
N ALA A 180 2.73 1.61 12.86
CA ALA A 180 2.85 2.00 11.46
C ALA A 180 3.69 1.00 10.65
N LEU A 181 4.76 0.43 11.22
CA LEU A 181 5.51 -0.66 10.59
C LEU A 181 4.63 -1.87 10.27
N GLY A 182 3.80 -2.34 11.21
CA GLY A 182 2.86 -3.43 10.94
C GLY A 182 1.82 -3.10 9.87
N VAL A 183 1.40 -1.83 9.79
CA VAL A 183 0.47 -1.35 8.75
C VAL A 183 1.13 -1.34 7.36
N ILE A 184 2.40 -0.94 7.28
CA ILE A 184 3.20 -1.10 6.07
C ILE A 184 3.28 -2.59 5.74
N GLY A 185 3.62 -3.42 6.74
CA GLY A 185 3.71 -4.86 6.63
C GLY A 185 4.94 -5.31 5.84
N SER A 186 6.05 -4.59 5.99
CA SER A 186 7.34 -4.98 5.39
C SER A 186 7.89 -6.18 6.14
N GLU A 187 7.89 -7.34 5.52
CA GLU A 187 8.42 -8.56 6.13
C GLU A 187 9.93 -8.45 6.41
N THR A 188 10.64 -7.61 5.66
CA THR A 188 12.06 -7.31 5.94
C THR A 188 12.28 -6.71 7.33
N GLU A 189 11.25 -6.11 7.91
CA GLU A 189 11.30 -5.50 9.25
C GLU A 189 10.65 -6.37 10.33
N ARG A 190 10.32 -7.64 10.02
CA ARG A 190 9.79 -8.57 11.02
C ARG A 190 10.76 -8.74 12.19
N ASP A 191 12.03 -9.03 11.92
CA ASP A 191 13.06 -9.19 12.96
C ASP A 191 13.14 -7.93 13.85
N HIS A 192 13.00 -6.75 13.25
CA HIS A 192 12.98 -5.49 13.99
C HIS A 192 11.76 -5.35 14.90
N LEU A 193 10.58 -5.80 14.45
CA LEU A 193 9.37 -5.87 15.28
C LEU A 193 9.48 -6.91 16.39
N GLU A 194 10.15 -8.04 16.15
CA GLU A 194 10.43 -9.04 17.18
C GLU A 194 11.33 -8.46 18.27
N ASP A 195 12.39 -7.72 17.91
CA ASP A 195 13.24 -7.00 18.87
C ASP A 195 12.41 -5.98 19.69
N LEU A 196 11.48 -5.26 19.06
CA LEU A 196 10.61 -4.29 19.75
C LEU A 196 9.60 -4.94 20.71
N CYS A 197 9.36 -6.25 20.62
CA CYS A 197 8.58 -6.98 21.62
C CYS A 197 9.31 -7.08 22.97
N GLU A 198 10.60 -6.78 23.02
CA GLU A 198 11.41 -6.73 24.24
C GLU A 198 11.71 -5.27 24.71
N ASP A 199 11.19 -4.24 24.03
CA ASP A 199 11.43 -2.82 24.37
C ASP A 199 11.01 -2.50 25.82
N ASP A 200 11.76 -1.63 26.51
CA ASP A 200 11.47 -1.21 27.89
C ASP A 200 10.06 -0.62 28.08
N ASN A 201 9.54 0.05 27.06
CA ASN A 201 8.22 0.68 27.05
C ASN A 201 7.13 -0.32 26.70
N VAL A 202 6.21 -0.55 27.65
CA VAL A 202 5.06 -1.47 27.47
C VAL A 202 4.21 -1.15 26.24
N HIS A 203 4.04 0.12 25.90
CA HIS A 203 3.24 0.51 24.74
C HIS A 203 3.92 0.16 23.41
N VAL A 204 5.26 0.07 23.39
CA VAL A 204 6.02 -0.35 22.21
C VAL A 204 5.90 -1.86 22.05
N ARG A 205 6.03 -2.63 23.14
CA ARG A 205 5.82 -4.09 23.11
C ARG A 205 4.42 -4.46 22.64
N ASP A 206 3.39 -3.80 23.18
CA ASP A 206 2.00 -4.02 22.76
C ASP A 206 1.80 -3.68 21.27
N ALA A 207 2.42 -2.59 20.81
CA ALA A 207 2.39 -2.18 19.41
C ALA A 207 3.10 -3.18 18.48
N ALA A 208 4.24 -3.72 18.90
CA ALA A 208 5.03 -4.68 18.15
C ALA A 208 4.28 -6.01 18.02
N GLN A 209 3.71 -6.52 19.11
CA GLN A 209 2.88 -7.72 19.08
C GLN A 209 1.65 -7.56 18.19
N TRP A 210 1.00 -6.39 18.25
CA TRP A 210 -0.11 -6.07 17.36
C TRP A 210 0.32 -6.02 15.89
N ALA A 211 1.48 -5.41 15.62
CA ALA A 211 2.03 -5.29 14.27
C ALA A 211 2.37 -6.67 13.68
N LEU A 212 3.04 -7.53 14.44
CA LEU A 212 3.34 -8.92 14.06
C LEU A 212 2.05 -9.71 13.82
N GLY A 213 1.08 -9.62 14.73
CA GLY A 213 -0.20 -10.29 14.56
C GLY A 213 -0.97 -9.82 13.32
N LEU A 214 -0.89 -8.53 12.97
CA LEU A 214 -1.48 -8.01 11.74
C LEU A 214 -0.75 -8.53 10.50
N MET A 215 0.57 -8.67 10.54
CA MET A 215 1.35 -9.26 9.45
C MET A 215 1.01 -10.74 9.28
N ASP A 216 0.91 -11.49 10.38
CA ASP A 216 0.53 -12.90 10.38
C ASP A 216 -0.90 -13.10 9.89
N GLU A 217 -1.87 -12.28 10.30
CA GLU A 217 -3.25 -12.33 9.79
C GLU A 217 -3.30 -12.06 8.28
N ARG A 218 -2.53 -11.08 7.80
CA ARG A 218 -2.42 -10.78 6.36
C ARG A 218 -1.81 -11.96 5.60
N ILE A 219 -0.78 -12.58 6.15
CA ILE A 219 -0.18 -13.79 5.59
C ILE A 219 -1.22 -14.91 5.60
N GLU A 220 -1.92 -15.17 6.70
CA GLU A 220 -2.93 -16.24 6.78
C GLU A 220 -4.08 -16.04 5.79
N GLN A 221 -4.65 -14.83 5.69
CA GLN A 221 -5.68 -14.51 4.69
C GLN A 221 -5.17 -14.66 3.25
N LEU A 222 -3.87 -14.50 3.05
CA LEU A 222 -3.21 -14.75 1.77
C LEU A 222 -2.97 -16.25 1.53
N MET A 223 -2.59 -17.00 2.56
CA MET A 223 -2.40 -18.46 2.47
C MET A 223 -3.72 -19.18 2.25
N ARG A 224 -4.77 -18.72 2.92
CA ARG A 224 -6.07 -19.36 3.01
C ARG A 224 -7.14 -18.28 2.82
N PRO A 225 -7.34 -17.80 1.58
CA PRO A 225 -8.38 -16.83 1.32
C PRO A 225 -9.74 -17.43 1.71
N PRO A 226 -10.67 -16.63 2.27
CA PRO A 226 -12.01 -17.11 2.58
C PRO A 226 -12.74 -17.57 1.32
N ASP A 227 -13.48 -18.66 1.41
CA ASP A 227 -14.27 -19.23 0.28
C ASP A 227 -15.26 -18.19 -0.30
N GLU A 228 -15.76 -17.28 0.54
CA GLU A 228 -16.63 -16.17 0.17
C GLU A 228 -16.02 -14.84 0.63
N ILE A 229 -15.89 -13.90 -0.30
CA ILE A 229 -15.44 -12.52 0.00
C ILE A 229 -16.70 -11.66 0.10
N PRO A 230 -16.84 -10.82 1.13
CA PRO A 230 -17.90 -9.83 1.13
C PRO A 230 -17.76 -8.92 -0.09
N GLU A 231 -18.88 -8.60 -0.77
CA GLU A 231 -18.93 -7.54 -1.77
C GLU A 231 -19.40 -6.23 -1.11
N PRO A 232 -18.57 -5.16 -1.10
CA PRO A 232 -17.23 -5.04 -1.71
C PRO A 232 -16.10 -5.67 -0.86
N PRO A 233 -14.97 -6.08 -1.48
CA PRO A 233 -13.84 -6.67 -0.77
C PRO A 233 -13.30 -5.69 0.30
N PRO A 234 -12.75 -6.20 1.42
CA PRO A 234 -12.26 -5.31 2.49
C PRO A 234 -11.14 -4.39 1.98
N ASP A 235 -11.14 -3.13 2.42
CA ASP A 235 -10.33 -2.03 1.87
C ASP A 235 -8.81 -2.28 1.82
N ARG A 236 -8.29 -3.23 2.61
CA ARG A 236 -6.84 -3.50 2.74
C ARG A 236 -6.32 -4.65 1.86
N VAL A 237 -7.20 -5.43 1.23
CA VAL A 237 -6.84 -6.65 0.49
C VAL A 237 -6.87 -6.44 -1.05
N SER A 238 -7.17 -5.23 -1.51
CA SER A 238 -7.65 -4.94 -2.87
C SER A 238 -6.66 -5.17 -4.05
N PRO A 239 -5.33 -5.19 -3.92
CA PRO A 239 -4.48 -5.56 -5.07
C PRO A 239 -3.96 -7.00 -5.00
N LEU A 240 -3.46 -7.44 -3.83
CA LEU A 240 -2.86 -8.77 -3.63
C LEU A 240 -3.87 -9.90 -3.78
N TYR A 241 -5.06 -9.73 -3.18
CA TYR A 241 -6.14 -10.72 -3.27
C TYR A 241 -6.58 -10.94 -4.72
N TRP A 242 -6.61 -9.87 -5.51
CA TRP A 242 -6.96 -9.91 -6.92
C TRP A 242 -5.82 -10.49 -7.79
N ALA A 243 -4.56 -10.33 -7.40
CA ALA A 243 -3.44 -11.02 -8.04
C ALA A 243 -3.49 -12.54 -7.78
N HIS A 244 -3.79 -12.96 -6.54
CA HIS A 244 -3.97 -14.37 -6.17
C HIS A 244 -5.12 -15.04 -6.94
N ARG A 245 -6.28 -14.36 -7.08
CA ARG A 245 -7.47 -14.89 -7.77
C ARG A 245 -7.33 -14.95 -9.30
N GLN A 246 -6.33 -14.31 -9.89
CA GLN A 246 -6.15 -14.28 -11.35
C GLN A 246 -5.06 -15.21 -11.88
N LEU A 247 -4.34 -15.88 -10.97
CA LEU A 247 -3.80 -17.21 -11.25
C LEU A 247 -4.89 -18.27 -11.15
N ASP A 248 -6.06 -18.01 -11.74
CA ASP A 248 -7.04 -19.06 -12.00
C ASP A 248 -6.49 -19.86 -13.20
N THR A 249 -5.48 -20.66 -12.92
CA THR A 249 -4.73 -21.42 -13.91
C THR A 249 -4.30 -22.71 -13.26
N GLU A 250 -4.36 -23.79 -14.02
CA GLU A 250 -3.95 -25.17 -13.69
C GLU A 250 -2.45 -25.32 -13.33
N ALA A 251 -1.80 -24.26 -12.82
CA ALA A 251 -0.41 -24.19 -12.44
C ALA A 251 -0.19 -24.80 -11.05
N ASP A 252 1.01 -25.33 -10.85
CA ASP A 252 1.48 -25.93 -9.60
C ASP A 252 1.50 -24.91 -8.44
N ASP A 253 1.08 -25.35 -7.24
CA ASP A 253 1.02 -24.56 -5.99
C ASP A 253 2.35 -23.84 -5.70
N LEU A 254 3.48 -24.50 -6.03
CA LEU A 254 4.81 -23.90 -5.91
C LEU A 254 5.02 -22.72 -6.88
N VAL A 255 4.56 -22.83 -8.12
CA VAL A 255 4.71 -21.75 -9.11
C VAL A 255 3.87 -20.55 -8.72
N GLN A 256 2.65 -20.78 -8.25
CA GLN A 256 1.79 -19.72 -7.71
C GLN A 256 2.46 -19.04 -6.52
N PHE A 257 3.00 -19.81 -5.57
CA PHE A 257 3.76 -19.29 -4.44
C PHE A 257 4.91 -18.39 -4.87
N LEU A 258 5.72 -18.86 -5.81
CA LEU A 258 6.90 -18.15 -6.30
C LEU A 258 6.55 -16.82 -6.97
N VAL A 259 5.55 -16.83 -7.86
CA VAL A 259 5.18 -15.65 -8.64
C VAL A 259 4.48 -14.60 -7.77
N VAL A 260 3.51 -15.00 -6.95
CA VAL A 260 2.71 -14.04 -6.19
C VAL A 260 3.44 -13.56 -4.94
N ARG A 261 3.87 -14.47 -4.07
CA ARG A 261 4.43 -14.08 -2.76
C ARG A 261 5.82 -13.49 -2.86
N VAL A 262 6.71 -14.15 -3.61
CA VAL A 262 8.10 -13.71 -3.63
C VAL A 262 8.34 -12.72 -4.77
N GLY A 263 7.81 -12.99 -5.97
CA GLY A 263 7.94 -12.10 -7.13
C GLY A 263 7.23 -10.77 -6.95
N ILE A 264 5.92 -10.79 -6.71
CA ILE A 264 5.10 -9.56 -6.69
C ILE A 264 5.18 -8.87 -5.32
N GLU A 265 4.94 -9.57 -4.22
CA GLU A 265 4.79 -8.90 -2.92
C GLU A 265 6.13 -8.47 -2.32
N HIS A 266 7.04 -9.42 -2.13
CA HIS A 266 8.31 -9.17 -1.44
C HIS A 266 9.35 -8.42 -2.26
N LEU A 267 9.25 -8.46 -3.59
CA LEU A 267 10.29 -7.91 -4.45
C LEU A 267 9.76 -6.76 -5.29
N MET A 268 8.62 -6.91 -5.96
CA MET A 268 8.07 -5.81 -6.76
C MET A 268 7.48 -4.70 -5.90
N LEU A 269 6.58 -5.01 -4.96
CA LEU A 269 5.96 -3.96 -4.15
C LEU A 269 6.99 -3.32 -3.23
N ASP A 270 7.85 -4.09 -2.57
CA ASP A 270 8.92 -3.56 -1.70
C ASP A 270 9.96 -2.70 -2.47
N ALA A 271 10.47 -3.16 -3.61
CA ALA A 271 11.52 -2.43 -4.33
C ALA A 271 10.98 -1.29 -5.23
N LEU A 272 9.78 -1.43 -5.82
CA LEU A 272 9.26 -0.44 -6.78
C LEU A 272 8.45 0.67 -6.09
N LEU A 273 7.73 0.36 -5.00
CA LEU A 273 7.05 1.40 -4.22
C LEU A 273 8.05 2.25 -3.46
N SER A 274 9.12 1.66 -2.91
CA SER A 274 10.17 2.43 -2.22
C SER A 274 10.86 3.45 -3.13
N GLU A 275 10.94 3.18 -4.44
CA GLU A 275 11.52 4.10 -5.43
C GLU A 275 10.48 4.94 -6.21
N ASN A 276 9.18 4.84 -5.91
CA ASN A 276 8.09 5.51 -6.64
C ASN A 276 8.06 5.17 -8.16
N ARG A 277 8.43 3.93 -8.51
CA ARG A 277 8.65 3.48 -9.90
C ARG A 277 7.95 2.17 -10.17
N VAL A 278 6.63 2.12 -10.02
CA VAL A 278 5.89 0.94 -10.43
C VAL A 278 5.76 0.95 -11.96
N PRO A 279 6.31 -0.05 -12.69
CA PRO A 279 6.16 -0.13 -14.12
C PRO A 279 4.70 -0.46 -14.44
N GLU A 280 4.16 0.13 -15.51
CA GLU A 280 2.80 -0.16 -15.97
C GLU A 280 2.64 -1.66 -16.30
N VAL A 281 3.72 -2.28 -16.79
CA VAL A 281 3.81 -3.69 -17.17
C VAL A 281 5.11 -4.31 -16.64
N CYS A 282 5.02 -5.49 -16.05
CA CYS A 282 6.18 -6.30 -15.67
C CYS A 282 6.03 -7.73 -16.18
N THR A 283 7.09 -8.27 -16.80
CA THR A 283 7.12 -9.68 -17.22
C THR A 283 7.81 -10.54 -16.17
N ILE A 284 7.16 -11.62 -15.73
CA ILE A 284 7.70 -12.57 -14.76
C ILE A 284 7.98 -13.88 -15.51
N THR A 285 9.21 -14.37 -15.46
CA THR A 285 9.61 -15.65 -16.05
C THR A 285 9.98 -16.60 -14.94
N VAL A 286 9.32 -17.76 -14.87
CA VAL A 286 9.68 -18.82 -13.92
C VAL A 286 10.42 -19.92 -14.67
N ARG A 287 11.55 -20.35 -14.14
CA ARG A 287 12.37 -21.42 -14.73
C ARG A 287 12.92 -22.36 -13.66
N ARG A 288 13.16 -23.60 -14.07
CA ARG A 288 13.87 -24.60 -13.30
C ARG A 288 15.36 -24.58 -13.61
N PHE A 289 16.20 -24.91 -12.63
CA PHE A 289 17.64 -25.08 -12.83
C PHE A 289 18.16 -26.37 -12.16
N GLU A 290 19.22 -26.95 -12.71
CA GLU A 290 19.90 -28.08 -12.10
C GLU A 290 20.98 -27.60 -11.11
N GLY A 291 20.99 -28.16 -9.90
CA GLY A 291 21.99 -27.88 -8.88
C GLY A 291 21.45 -27.18 -7.63
N ARG A 292 22.35 -26.84 -6.70
CA ARG A 292 21.98 -26.33 -5.36
C ARG A 292 21.91 -24.81 -5.24
N VAL A 293 22.41 -24.08 -6.23
CA VAL A 293 22.55 -22.62 -6.18
C VAL A 293 21.95 -22.04 -7.45
N PRO A 294 21.03 -21.06 -7.36
CA PRO A 294 20.47 -20.41 -8.52
C PRO A 294 21.54 -19.82 -9.44
N PRO A 295 21.39 -19.93 -10.77
CA PRO A 295 22.31 -19.30 -11.72
C PRO A 295 22.27 -17.77 -11.61
N ASP A 296 23.39 -17.11 -11.93
CA ASP A 296 23.46 -15.65 -12.00
C ASP A 296 22.64 -15.14 -13.19
N GLY A 297 21.58 -14.37 -12.96
CA GLY A 297 20.72 -13.81 -14.01
C GLY A 297 21.44 -12.92 -15.04
N ARG A 298 22.67 -12.45 -14.76
CA ARG A 298 23.50 -11.74 -15.74
C ARG A 298 24.13 -12.66 -16.77
N GLN A 299 24.38 -13.91 -16.38
CA GLN A 299 24.75 -14.96 -17.32
C GLN A 299 23.46 -15.42 -17.97
N ARG A 300 23.05 -14.70 -19.02
CA ARG A 300 22.21 -15.29 -20.08
C ARG A 300 23.07 -16.36 -20.77
N SER A 301 23.37 -17.45 -20.06
CA SER A 301 23.85 -18.66 -20.70
C SER A 301 22.74 -19.12 -21.64
N ASP A 302 23.13 -19.69 -22.77
CA ASP A 302 22.28 -20.57 -23.58
C ASP A 302 21.88 -21.84 -22.78
N ASP A 303 21.74 -21.73 -21.45
CA ASP A 303 21.36 -22.84 -20.59
C ASP A 303 19.97 -23.31 -20.96
N ASP A 304 19.86 -24.63 -21.10
CA ASP A 304 18.66 -25.44 -21.24
C ASP A 304 17.75 -25.35 -20.00
N SER A 305 17.72 -24.22 -19.28
CA SER A 305 16.83 -24.05 -18.13
C SER A 305 15.39 -24.13 -18.61
N ASP A 306 14.67 -25.15 -18.13
CA ASP A 306 13.27 -25.39 -18.43
C ASP A 306 12.43 -24.22 -17.91
N VAL A 307 12.03 -23.33 -18.82
CA VAL A 307 11.08 -22.25 -18.53
C VAL A 307 9.72 -22.89 -18.30
N VAL A 308 9.23 -22.77 -17.07
CA VAL A 308 7.95 -23.30 -16.62
C VAL A 308 6.79 -22.45 -17.16
N GLY A 309 7.01 -21.13 -17.24
CA GLY A 309 6.05 -20.23 -17.86
C GLY A 309 6.50 -18.78 -17.81
N ILE A 310 5.76 -17.94 -18.52
CA ILE A 310 5.94 -16.49 -18.53
C ILE A 310 4.60 -15.82 -18.23
N TRP A 311 4.60 -14.87 -17.31
CA TRP A 311 3.43 -14.08 -16.94
C TRP A 311 3.68 -12.60 -17.16
N ARG A 312 2.61 -11.85 -17.42
CA ARG A 312 2.62 -10.39 -17.55
C ARG A 312 1.72 -9.80 -16.48
N TYR A 313 2.30 -8.99 -15.61
CA TYR A 313 1.63 -8.24 -14.56
C TYR A 313 1.36 -6.81 -15.02
N TYR A 314 0.14 -6.31 -14.78
CA TYR A 314 -0.28 -4.94 -15.08
C TYR A 314 -0.63 -4.20 -13.78
N TRP A 315 -0.02 -3.02 -13.53
CA TRP A 315 -0.21 -2.29 -12.28
C TRP A 315 -1.63 -1.74 -12.08
N GLN A 316 -2.19 -1.11 -13.11
CA GLN A 316 -3.54 -0.51 -13.08
C GLN A 316 -4.64 -1.49 -13.49
N GLY A 317 -4.26 -2.73 -13.80
CA GLY A 317 -5.19 -3.76 -14.24
C GLY A 317 -5.54 -4.71 -13.11
N PRO A 318 -6.70 -5.39 -13.18
CA PRO A 318 -6.65 -6.80 -12.87
C PRO A 318 -5.60 -7.45 -13.81
N THR A 319 -4.98 -8.53 -13.37
CA THR A 319 -4.42 -9.60 -14.22
C THR A 319 -2.91 -9.70 -14.25
N LEU A 320 -2.45 -10.75 -13.56
CA LEU A 320 -1.27 -11.51 -13.92
C LEU A 320 -1.70 -12.50 -15.01
N VAL A 321 -1.34 -12.25 -16.27
CA VAL A 321 -1.73 -13.06 -17.42
C VAL A 321 -0.59 -14.01 -17.80
N GLN A 322 -0.82 -15.31 -17.80
CA GLN A 322 0.14 -16.24 -18.42
C GLN A 322 0.16 -16.01 -19.94
N LEU A 323 1.34 -15.82 -20.51
CA LEU A 323 1.50 -15.66 -21.95
C LEU A 323 1.18 -16.98 -22.66
N SER A 324 0.53 -16.87 -23.82
CA SER A 324 0.36 -18.01 -24.71
C SER A 324 1.70 -18.48 -25.28
N PRO A 325 1.83 -19.74 -25.75
CA PRO A 325 3.08 -20.23 -26.34
C PRO A 325 3.61 -19.37 -27.49
N GLU A 326 2.72 -18.77 -28.29
CA GLU A 326 3.08 -17.86 -29.38
C GLU A 326 3.67 -16.54 -28.84
N GLU A 327 3.06 -15.96 -27.80
CA GLU A 327 3.57 -14.76 -27.12
C GLU A 327 4.88 -15.03 -26.37
N GLU A 328 5.03 -16.23 -25.79
CA GLU A 328 6.29 -16.65 -25.19
C GLU A 328 7.40 -16.73 -26.24
N GLU A 329 7.14 -17.32 -27.40
CA GLU A 329 8.12 -17.41 -28.49
C GLU A 329 8.50 -16.02 -29.00
N GLU A 330 7.52 -15.13 -29.17
CA GLU A 330 7.75 -13.73 -29.55
C GLU A 330 8.61 -13.00 -28.50
N TYR A 331 8.29 -13.18 -27.21
CA TYR A 331 9.07 -12.60 -26.11
C TYR A 331 10.51 -13.14 -26.07
N ARG A 332 10.69 -14.45 -26.22
CA ARG A 332 12.02 -15.10 -26.33
C ARG A 332 12.79 -14.59 -27.56
N ALA A 333 12.12 -14.38 -28.68
CA ALA A 333 12.74 -13.82 -29.88
C ALA A 333 13.23 -12.37 -29.62
N LYS A 334 12.38 -11.50 -29.06
CA LYS A 334 12.76 -10.11 -28.72
C LYS A 334 13.94 -10.03 -27.75
N THR A 335 13.93 -10.87 -26.72
CA THR A 335 14.99 -10.90 -25.70
C THR A 335 16.32 -11.45 -26.24
N ARG A 336 16.31 -12.39 -27.19
CA ARG A 336 17.51 -12.89 -27.87
C ARG A 336 18.16 -11.84 -28.78
N HIS A 337 17.37 -11.04 -29.50
CA HIS A 337 17.91 -10.05 -30.45
C HIS A 337 18.53 -8.81 -29.76
N SER A 338 18.13 -8.51 -28.52
CA SER A 338 18.65 -7.36 -27.78
C SER A 338 20.07 -7.53 -27.20
N SER A 339 20.62 -8.76 -27.18
CA SER A 339 21.95 -9.02 -26.62
C SER A 339 23.12 -8.63 -27.55
N GLY A 340 22.87 -8.53 -28.86
CA GLY A 340 23.92 -8.30 -29.87
C GLY A 340 23.96 -6.91 -30.50
N SER A 341 22.89 -6.11 -30.37
CA SER A 341 22.82 -4.78 -31.00
C SER A 341 23.41 -3.71 -30.08
N LYS A 342 24.40 -2.95 -30.59
CA LYS A 342 24.96 -1.77 -29.89
C LYS A 342 23.80 -0.84 -29.52
N ARG A 343 23.48 -0.76 -28.21
CA ARG A 343 22.45 0.10 -27.60
C ARG A 343 22.32 1.42 -28.33
N ASP A 344 21.32 1.50 -29.19
CA ASP A 344 20.90 2.76 -29.78
C ASP A 344 20.30 3.59 -28.63
N LYS A 345 20.84 4.77 -28.37
CA LYS A 345 20.56 5.56 -27.14
C LYS A 345 19.16 6.20 -27.14
N GLY A 346 18.25 5.75 -28.00
CA GLY A 346 16.92 6.28 -28.20
C GLY A 346 15.87 5.57 -27.34
N ARG A 347 15.93 5.77 -26.01
CA ARG A 347 14.77 5.85 -25.09
C ARG A 347 13.55 4.94 -25.36
N GLU A 348 13.74 3.67 -25.73
CA GLU A 348 12.69 2.67 -25.56
C GLU A 348 12.56 2.39 -24.06
N GLN A 349 11.36 2.55 -23.53
CA GLN A 349 11.02 2.18 -22.15
C GLN A 349 11.45 0.73 -21.96
N SER A 350 12.50 0.52 -21.17
CA SER A 350 12.90 -0.82 -20.76
C SER A 350 11.74 -1.43 -20.01
N GLU A 351 11.10 -2.44 -20.59
CA GLU A 351 10.14 -3.28 -19.88
C GLU A 351 10.78 -3.81 -18.60
N ALA A 352 10.02 -3.77 -17.51
CA ALA A 352 10.43 -4.39 -16.26
C ALA A 352 10.30 -5.91 -16.40
N SER A 353 11.29 -6.66 -15.94
CA SER A 353 11.20 -8.11 -15.93
C SER A 353 11.77 -8.73 -14.67
N ILE A 354 11.18 -9.83 -14.21
CA ILE A 354 11.65 -10.66 -13.11
C ILE A 354 11.88 -12.07 -13.61
N ILE A 355 13.01 -12.65 -13.23
CA ILE A 355 13.31 -14.05 -13.48
C ILE A 355 13.36 -14.75 -12.13
N ILE A 356 12.48 -15.73 -11.96
CA ILE A 356 12.42 -16.61 -10.79
C ILE A 356 13.05 -17.94 -11.19
N SER A 357 14.11 -18.33 -10.51
CA SER A 357 14.85 -19.57 -10.78
C SER A 357 14.79 -20.48 -9.56
N TYR A 358 14.14 -21.63 -9.66
CA TYR A 358 14.05 -22.63 -8.59
C TYR A 358 14.64 -23.98 -9.02
N PRO A 359 15.14 -24.82 -8.10
CA PRO A 359 15.83 -26.03 -8.49
C PRO A 359 14.83 -27.14 -8.88
N VAL A 360 15.22 -28.02 -9.81
CA VAL A 360 14.34 -29.09 -10.34
C VAL A 360 13.85 -30.04 -9.24
N ASP A 361 14.65 -30.25 -8.19
CA ASP A 361 14.39 -31.14 -7.06
C ASP A 361 13.60 -30.48 -5.92
N LEU A 362 13.16 -29.22 -6.05
CA LEU A 362 12.46 -28.49 -4.97
C LEU A 362 11.18 -29.18 -4.49
N GLU A 363 10.41 -29.75 -5.42
CA GLU A 363 9.17 -30.48 -5.13
C GLU A 363 9.42 -31.83 -4.43
N GLU A 364 10.62 -32.42 -4.60
CA GLU A 364 11.00 -33.71 -4.00
C GLU A 364 11.68 -33.54 -2.64
N ASP A 365 12.51 -32.50 -2.49
CA ASP A 365 13.33 -32.27 -1.31
C ASP A 365 12.61 -31.44 -0.23
N ASP A 366 11.42 -30.90 -0.53
CA ASP A 366 10.66 -29.98 0.33
C ASP A 366 11.48 -28.74 0.79
N GLU A 367 12.67 -28.49 0.24
CA GLU A 367 13.49 -27.32 0.50
C GLU A 367 14.49 -27.02 -0.62
N GLY A 368 14.79 -25.74 -0.85
CA GLY A 368 15.77 -25.34 -1.85
C GLY A 368 16.04 -23.84 -1.87
N LEU A 369 17.03 -23.45 -2.66
CA LEU A 369 17.37 -22.05 -2.86
C LEU A 369 16.73 -21.54 -4.16
N VAL A 370 15.99 -20.44 -4.07
CA VAL A 370 15.35 -19.81 -5.22
C VAL A 370 15.94 -18.43 -5.44
N GLY A 371 16.35 -18.17 -6.67
CA GLY A 371 16.92 -16.92 -7.12
C GLY A 371 15.88 -16.03 -7.79
N PHE A 372 15.94 -14.74 -7.52
CA PHE A 372 15.08 -13.73 -8.12
C PHE A 372 15.95 -12.64 -8.71
N ASP A 373 15.96 -12.53 -10.02
CA ASP A 373 16.69 -11.51 -10.75
C ASP A 373 15.74 -10.48 -11.33
N CYS A 374 15.87 -9.22 -10.92
CA CYS A 374 15.01 -8.14 -11.39
C CYS A 374 15.74 -7.20 -12.35
N LEU A 375 15.12 -6.91 -13.48
CA LEU A 375 15.57 -5.95 -14.47
C LEU A 375 14.55 -4.82 -14.54
N PHE A 376 14.96 -3.62 -14.12
CA PHE A 376 14.13 -2.42 -14.18
C PHE A 376 14.97 -1.34 -14.86
N GLY A 377 14.94 -1.25 -16.20
CA GLY A 377 15.93 -0.42 -16.90
C GLY A 377 15.93 1.04 -16.43
N PRO A 378 17.00 1.82 -16.63
CA PRO A 378 18.39 1.44 -16.97
C PRO A 378 19.14 0.74 -15.82
N PHE A 379 18.45 0.36 -14.74
CA PHE A 379 19.04 -0.24 -13.56
C PHE A 379 18.92 -1.77 -13.62
N PHE A 380 20.04 -2.46 -13.48
CA PHE A 380 20.00 -3.88 -13.14
C PHE A 380 19.73 -3.94 -11.65
N GLY A 381 18.54 -4.41 -11.29
CA GLY A 381 18.13 -4.62 -9.91
C GLY A 381 18.96 -5.73 -9.27
N ARG A 382 19.06 -5.66 -7.94
CA ARG A 382 19.74 -6.66 -7.11
C ARG A 382 19.09 -8.02 -7.35
N GLY A 383 19.87 -9.07 -7.28
CA GLY A 383 19.33 -10.43 -7.26
C GLY A 383 19.05 -10.79 -5.80
N TRP A 384 18.00 -11.52 -5.50
CA TRP A 384 17.79 -12.06 -4.15
C TRP A 384 17.83 -13.58 -4.19
N ILE A 385 18.39 -14.17 -3.15
CA ILE A 385 18.32 -15.62 -2.94
C ILE A 385 17.54 -15.87 -1.66
N TYR A 386 16.44 -16.60 -1.81
CA TYR A 386 15.62 -17.09 -0.71
C TYR A 386 15.86 -18.57 -0.53
N ARG A 387 15.79 -19.02 0.71
CA ARG A 387 15.57 -20.43 1.04
C ARG A 387 14.08 -20.62 1.15
N ILE A 388 13.54 -21.53 0.36
CA ILE A 388 12.14 -21.91 0.35
C ILE A 388 12.04 -23.32 0.91
N ALA A 389 11.04 -23.60 1.72
CA ALA A 389 10.81 -24.93 2.29
C ALA A 389 9.33 -25.21 2.50
N TRP A 390 8.88 -26.40 2.12
CA TRP A 390 7.54 -26.91 2.41
C TRP A 390 7.50 -27.49 3.83
N ARG A 391 6.70 -26.90 4.72
CA ARG A 391 6.53 -27.34 6.11
C ARG A 391 5.09 -27.11 6.55
N ASN A 392 4.53 -28.09 7.25
CA ASN A 392 3.16 -28.02 7.78
C ASN A 392 2.10 -27.75 6.68
N ASP A 393 2.24 -28.43 5.54
CA ASP A 393 1.36 -28.30 4.36
C ASP A 393 1.38 -26.88 3.75
N ASP A 394 2.53 -26.20 3.80
CA ASP A 394 2.68 -24.86 3.23
C ASP A 394 4.13 -24.51 2.86
N TRP A 395 4.32 -23.62 1.90
CA TRP A 395 5.61 -23.08 1.51
C TRP A 395 5.99 -21.89 2.41
N GLY A 396 7.09 -22.03 3.15
CA GLY A 396 7.77 -20.93 3.84
C GLY A 396 8.99 -20.44 3.06
N PHE A 397 9.43 -19.21 3.33
CA PHE A 397 10.67 -18.69 2.75
C PHE A 397 11.45 -17.86 3.79
N SER A 398 12.76 -17.74 3.59
CA SER A 398 13.65 -16.89 4.40
C SER A 398 14.71 -16.29 3.50
N GLN A 399 14.99 -14.99 3.66
CA GLN A 399 16.00 -14.31 2.85
C GLN A 399 17.39 -14.81 3.27
N VAL A 400 18.11 -15.48 2.38
CA VAL A 400 19.46 -16.00 2.67
C VAL A 400 20.51 -14.96 2.34
N ARG A 401 20.35 -14.25 1.22
CA ARG A 401 21.35 -13.30 0.74
C ARG A 401 20.75 -12.29 -0.22
N ARG A 402 21.09 -11.01 -0.04
CA ARG A 402 21.06 -10.01 -1.13
C ARG A 402 22.24 -10.29 -2.04
N THR A 403 21.99 -10.78 -3.25
CA THR A 403 23.05 -10.87 -4.26
C THR A 403 23.22 -9.53 -4.96
N TRP A 404 24.50 -9.17 -5.13
CA TRP A 404 25.04 -8.02 -5.86
C TRP A 404 24.99 -6.67 -5.13
N THR A 405 25.94 -6.50 -4.19
CA THR A 405 26.62 -5.21 -4.01
C THR A 405 27.58 -5.01 -5.19
N GLY A 406 27.29 -4.04 -6.05
CA GLY A 406 28.34 -3.35 -6.80
C GLY A 406 28.98 -2.31 -5.89
#